data_AF-A0A0Z8AN99-F1
#
_entry.id   AF-A0A0Z8AN99-F1
#
_cell.length_a   1.000
_cell.length_b   1.000
_cell.length_c   1.000
_cell.angle_alpha   90.00
_cell.angle_beta   90.00
_cell.angle_gamma   90.00
#
_symmetry.space_group_name_H-M   'P 1'
#
loop_
_entity.id
_entity.type
_entity.pdbx_description
1 polymer ?
#
loop_
_entity_poly.entity_id
_entity_poly.type
_entity_poly.pdbx_seq_one_letter_code
_entity_poly.pdbx_strand_id
1 'polypeptide(L)'
;MENHRKEVSFISQSILYSVLRGSLVGIVAGLVVVAFRLAIEKLFSVFTHLYSLATDNAIYLLLIGGLYLVIALLVGKLIKDEPNAKGSGIPQVEAELKGIMDLNWWSVLWRKFIGGVLSIASGLMLGREGPSIQLGAVTAKGVSVFLKSSEMERRSLIASGAAAGLAAAFNAPIAGLLFVVEEVYHQFSRLVWVSALAASITANFISLHVFGLMPILHMPKDLQLLSLDQYWIYILLGVFLGLAGYVYEVVILNIQGFYTLLSKIIPLPVPYYSVFAFLFIIPIGYFFPNLLGGGHHLILELPYLEQGLLTLAILILIRFVWSMISYGSGLPGGIFLPILTLGSLLGLFVARFFLDIGFISQEQMLLFIVLGMAGFFAAISKAPLTAIILVTEMVGSLNQLMVIGLVALSSYVMMDLLGGAPVYEAMLEKILPEEVEQQEHMTLIEVVVNETLDRRFVSELRLPDSCLITSQIHHGKSRIVKGNSQLSMGDSLLVAVPISQIHTVRRIFEGD
;
A
#
# COMPACT_ATOMS: atom_id res chain seq x y z
N MET A 1 13.94 32.14 -3.41
CA MET A 1 12.86 33.11 -3.70
C MET A 1 11.91 32.64 -4.79
N GLU A 2 12.39 32.06 -5.90
CA GLU A 2 11.52 31.60 -7.00
C GLU A 2 10.60 30.43 -6.62
N ASN A 3 11.10 29.41 -5.91
CA ASN A 3 10.27 28.29 -5.44
C ASN A 3 9.16 28.75 -4.48
N HIS A 4 9.48 29.66 -3.56
CA HIS A 4 8.52 30.24 -2.64
C HIS A 4 7.41 31.03 -3.37
N ARG A 5 7.75 31.78 -4.42
CA ARG A 5 6.74 32.45 -5.27
C ARG A 5 5.83 31.43 -5.98
N LYS A 6 6.40 30.32 -6.48
CA LYS A 6 5.60 29.25 -7.10
C LYS A 6 4.64 28.59 -6.11
N GLU A 7 5.06 28.33 -4.88
CA GLU A 7 4.21 27.76 -3.82
C GLU A 7 3.05 28.69 -3.44
N VAL A 8 3.34 29.97 -3.20
CA VAL A 8 2.29 30.97 -2.91
C VAL A 8 1.32 31.10 -4.09
N SER A 9 1.81 31.01 -5.33
CA SER A 9 0.94 31.01 -6.51
C SER A 9 0.09 29.73 -6.61
N PHE A 10 0.63 28.56 -6.26
CA PHE A 10 -0.09 27.29 -6.29
C PHE A 10 -1.21 27.24 -5.24
N ILE A 11 -0.95 27.73 -4.03
CA ILE A 11 -1.96 27.80 -2.96
C ILE A 11 -3.09 28.76 -3.32
N SER A 12 -2.79 29.82 -4.08
CA SER A 12 -3.78 30.81 -4.53
C SER A 12 -4.45 30.47 -5.87
N GLN A 13 -4.10 29.35 -6.50
CA GLN A 13 -4.68 28.90 -7.77
C GLN A 13 -6.07 28.27 -7.59
N SER A 14 -6.89 28.40 -8.65
CA SER A 14 -8.25 27.87 -8.69
C SER A 14 -8.28 26.34 -8.63
N ILE A 15 -9.35 25.78 -8.03
CA ILE A 15 -9.70 24.35 -8.06
C ILE A 15 -9.66 23.80 -9.49
N LEU A 16 -10.07 24.59 -10.48
CA LEU A 16 -10.04 24.21 -11.89
C LEU A 16 -8.63 23.82 -12.36
N TYR A 17 -7.60 24.53 -11.89
CA TYR A 17 -6.22 24.23 -12.25
C TYR A 17 -5.77 22.87 -11.70
N SER A 18 -6.15 22.56 -10.45
CA SER A 18 -5.87 21.25 -9.84
C SER A 18 -6.58 20.13 -10.57
N VAL A 19 -7.84 20.34 -10.99
CA VAL A 19 -8.60 19.36 -11.78
C VAL A 19 -7.94 19.11 -13.14
N LEU A 20 -7.51 20.16 -13.85
CA LEU A 20 -6.87 20.02 -15.17
C LEU A 20 -5.53 19.28 -15.08
N ARG A 21 -4.68 19.61 -14.09
CA ARG A 21 -3.40 18.92 -13.90
C ARG A 21 -3.56 17.50 -13.40
N GLY A 22 -4.48 17.27 -12.47
CA GLY A 22 -4.87 15.92 -12.03
C GLY A 22 -5.37 15.07 -13.20
N SER A 23 -6.25 15.61 -14.04
CA SER A 23 -6.75 14.94 -15.24
C SER A 23 -5.63 14.59 -16.23
N LEU A 24 -4.68 15.51 -16.47
CA LEU A 24 -3.51 15.23 -17.31
C LEU A 24 -2.68 14.08 -16.75
N VAL A 25 -2.39 14.11 -15.44
CA VAL A 25 -1.68 13.01 -14.76
C VAL A 25 -2.45 11.71 -14.91
N GLY A 26 -3.76 11.70 -14.66
CA GLY A 26 -4.59 10.51 -14.77
C GLY A 26 -4.63 9.94 -16.19
N ILE A 27 -4.61 10.79 -17.22
CA ILE A 27 -4.52 10.34 -18.61
C ILE A 27 -3.20 9.61 -18.86
N VAL A 28 -2.07 10.25 -18.54
CA VAL A 28 -0.75 9.69 -18.84
C VAL A 28 -0.46 8.45 -17.98
N ALA A 29 -0.73 8.51 -16.68
CA ALA A 29 -0.58 7.38 -15.76
C ALA A 29 -1.55 6.24 -16.12
N GLY A 30 -2.79 6.56 -16.46
CA GLY A 30 -3.80 5.59 -16.91
C GLY A 30 -3.34 4.82 -18.15
N LEU A 31 -2.81 5.49 -19.16
CA LEU A 31 -2.27 4.83 -20.36
C LEU A 31 -1.12 3.87 -20.03
N VAL A 32 -0.18 4.29 -19.17
CA VAL A 32 0.94 3.44 -18.73
C VAL A 32 0.45 2.21 -17.99
N VAL A 33 -0.47 2.38 -17.04
CA VAL A 33 -0.98 1.28 -16.21
C VAL A 33 -1.88 0.33 -16.99
N VAL A 34 -2.68 0.83 -17.94
CA VAL A 34 -3.46 0.00 -18.86
C VAL A 34 -2.53 -0.81 -19.77
N ALA A 35 -1.48 -0.21 -20.32
CA ALA A 35 -0.48 -0.93 -21.12
C ALA A 35 0.22 -2.02 -20.29
N PHE A 36 0.58 -1.71 -19.04
CA PHE A 36 1.17 -2.66 -18.09
C PHE A 36 0.24 -3.85 -17.83
N ARG A 37 -1.04 -3.58 -17.56
CA ARG A 37 -2.07 -4.59 -17.34
C ARG A 37 -2.27 -5.50 -18.56
N LEU A 38 -2.36 -4.91 -19.77
CA LEU A 38 -2.50 -5.67 -21.01
C LEU A 38 -1.28 -6.57 -21.29
N ALA A 39 -0.07 -6.07 -21.01
CA ALA A 39 1.15 -6.84 -21.20
C ALA A 39 1.20 -8.05 -20.25
N ILE A 40 0.80 -7.86 -18.98
CA ILE A 40 0.68 -8.96 -18.01
C ILE A 40 -0.32 -9.99 -18.49
N GLU A 41 -1.54 -9.59 -18.87
CA GLU A 41 -2.61 -10.50 -19.26
C GLU A 41 -2.23 -11.36 -20.46
N LYS A 42 -1.67 -10.74 -21.51
CA LYS A 42 -1.20 -11.45 -22.70
C LYS A 42 -0.08 -12.43 -22.36
N LEU A 43 0.93 -12.00 -21.61
CA LEU A 43 2.06 -12.86 -21.30
C LEU A 43 1.66 -13.98 -20.30
N PHE A 44 0.73 -13.71 -19.39
CA PHE A 44 0.21 -14.72 -18.45
C PHE A 44 -0.50 -15.85 -19.20
N SER A 45 -1.28 -15.52 -20.24
CA SER A 45 -1.91 -16.55 -21.09
C SER A 45 -0.90 -17.47 -21.79
N VAL A 46 0.30 -16.97 -22.11
CA VAL A 46 1.37 -17.78 -22.68
C VAL A 46 1.92 -18.75 -21.64
N PHE A 47 2.18 -18.29 -20.41
CA PHE A 47 2.68 -19.17 -19.34
C PHE A 47 1.67 -20.24 -18.94
N THR A 48 0.38 -19.89 -18.80
CA THR A 48 -0.67 -20.87 -18.50
C THR A 48 -0.81 -21.90 -19.62
N HIS A 49 -0.71 -21.48 -20.88
CA HIS A 49 -0.69 -22.40 -22.01
C HIS A 49 0.54 -23.33 -21.98
N LEU A 50 1.74 -22.82 -21.65
CA LEU A 50 2.93 -23.66 -21.49
C LEU A 50 2.76 -24.71 -20.38
N TYR A 51 2.15 -24.35 -19.24
CA TYR A 51 1.82 -25.31 -18.20
C TYR A 51 0.79 -26.36 -18.66
N SER A 52 -0.20 -25.98 -19.48
CA SER A 52 -1.13 -26.96 -20.05
C SER A 52 -0.40 -27.98 -20.95
N LEU A 53 0.51 -27.53 -21.82
CA LEU A 53 1.31 -28.40 -22.67
C LEU A 53 2.27 -29.29 -21.88
N ALA A 54 2.75 -28.80 -20.73
CA ALA A 54 3.60 -29.57 -19.83
C ALA A 54 2.91 -30.79 -19.23
N THR A 55 1.58 -30.74 -19.08
CA THR A 55 0.76 -31.89 -18.62
C THR A 55 0.84 -33.05 -19.59
N ASP A 56 0.88 -32.77 -20.89
CA ASP A 56 0.99 -33.78 -21.94
C ASP A 56 2.44 -34.19 -22.22
N ASN A 57 3.39 -33.26 -22.09
CA ASN A 57 4.80 -33.52 -22.36
C ASN A 57 5.73 -32.76 -21.40
N ALA A 58 6.43 -33.53 -20.56
CA ALA A 58 7.36 -33.01 -19.55
C ALA A 58 8.52 -32.16 -20.11
N ILE A 59 8.81 -32.20 -21.42
CA ILE A 59 9.83 -31.33 -22.03
C ILE A 59 9.50 -29.84 -21.83
N TYR A 60 8.21 -29.49 -21.78
CA TYR A 60 7.79 -28.11 -21.55
C TYR A 60 8.10 -27.64 -20.13
N LEU A 61 8.27 -28.53 -19.14
CA LEU A 61 8.77 -28.16 -17.81
C LEU A 61 10.23 -27.69 -17.86
N LEU A 62 11.06 -28.32 -18.69
CA LEU A 62 12.44 -27.85 -18.91
C LEU A 62 12.46 -26.49 -19.62
N LEU A 63 11.56 -26.28 -20.58
CA LEU A 63 11.40 -24.98 -21.25
C LEU A 63 10.98 -23.88 -20.25
N ILE A 64 9.97 -24.15 -19.41
CA ILE A 64 9.52 -23.24 -18.35
C ILE A 64 10.67 -22.92 -17.39
N GLY A 65 11.40 -23.95 -16.93
CA GLY A 65 12.56 -23.77 -16.06
C GLY A 65 13.66 -22.90 -16.70
N GLY A 66 13.94 -23.11 -17.99
CA GLY A 66 14.88 -22.28 -18.76
C GLY A 66 14.41 -20.83 -18.89
N LEU A 67 13.13 -20.60 -19.22
CA LEU A 67 12.54 -19.26 -19.30
C LEU A 67 12.60 -18.54 -17.95
N TYR A 68 12.26 -19.22 -16.87
CA TYR A 68 12.32 -18.67 -15.53
C TYR A 68 13.74 -18.30 -15.10
N LEU A 69 14.75 -19.10 -15.46
CA LEU A 69 16.14 -18.73 -15.22
C LEU A 69 16.52 -17.43 -15.96
N VAL A 70 16.14 -17.30 -17.23
CA VAL A 70 16.37 -16.08 -18.02
C VAL A 70 15.67 -14.88 -17.39
N ILE A 71 14.42 -15.04 -16.97
CA ILE A 71 13.65 -13.98 -16.31
C ILE A 71 14.31 -13.59 -14.99
N ALA A 72 14.70 -14.55 -14.16
CA ALA A 72 15.35 -14.29 -12.88
C ALA A 72 16.66 -13.49 -13.05
N LEU A 73 17.48 -13.85 -14.04
CA LEU A 73 18.72 -13.13 -14.35
C LEU A 73 18.46 -11.73 -14.88
N LEU A 74 17.50 -11.57 -15.80
CA LEU A 74 17.16 -10.28 -16.38
C LEU A 74 16.60 -9.34 -15.32
N VAL A 75 15.56 -9.76 -14.60
CA VAL A 75 14.91 -8.93 -13.58
C VAL A 75 15.86 -8.67 -12.40
N GLY A 76 16.67 -9.65 -12.01
CA GLY A 76 17.72 -9.46 -11.00
C GLY A 76 18.73 -8.38 -11.40
N LYS A 77 19.12 -8.31 -12.68
CA LYS A 77 19.95 -7.22 -13.19
C LYS A 77 19.22 -5.87 -13.15
N LEU A 78 17.95 -5.80 -13.55
CA LEU A 78 17.16 -4.56 -13.49
C LEU A 78 17.07 -4.01 -12.06
N ILE A 79 16.83 -4.87 -11.07
CA ILE A 79 16.76 -4.50 -9.65
C ILE A 79 18.13 -4.08 -9.13
N LYS A 80 19.20 -4.77 -9.53
CA LYS A 80 20.57 -4.41 -9.14
C LYS A 80 20.91 -2.99 -9.61
N ASP A 81 20.51 -2.63 -10.83
CA ASP A 81 20.79 -1.33 -11.42
C ASP A 81 19.85 -0.23 -10.90
N GLU A 82 18.64 -0.56 -10.48
CA GLU A 82 17.67 0.35 -9.84
C GLU A 82 16.94 -0.35 -8.69
N PRO A 83 17.48 -0.28 -7.46
CA PRO A 83 16.89 -0.93 -6.29
C PRO A 83 15.47 -0.46 -5.95
N ASN A 84 15.11 0.76 -6.32
CA ASN A 84 13.78 1.31 -6.05
C ASN A 84 12.67 0.69 -6.91
N ALA A 85 13.02 -0.10 -7.93
CA ALA A 85 12.05 -0.88 -8.70
C ALA A 85 11.63 -2.20 -7.99
N LYS A 86 12.30 -2.59 -6.90
CA LYS A 86 12.05 -3.83 -6.14
C LYS A 86 10.66 -3.89 -5.50
N GLY A 87 10.10 -5.08 -5.34
CA GLY A 87 8.91 -5.35 -4.50
C GLY A 87 7.65 -4.57 -4.91
N SER A 88 6.86 -4.14 -3.93
CA SER A 88 5.59 -3.46 -4.15
C SER A 88 5.76 -2.12 -4.89
N GLY A 89 6.61 -1.23 -4.36
CA GLY A 89 6.73 0.14 -4.85
C GLY A 89 5.96 1.17 -4.02
N ILE A 90 4.97 0.74 -3.23
CA ILE A 90 4.20 1.62 -2.33
C ILE A 90 5.11 2.27 -1.27
N PRO A 91 5.97 1.53 -0.53
CA PRO A 91 6.89 2.14 0.44
C PRO A 91 7.78 3.22 -0.17
N GLN A 92 8.26 3.01 -1.41
CA GLN A 92 9.09 3.98 -2.12
C GLN A 92 8.32 5.25 -2.49
N VAL A 93 7.05 5.12 -2.89
CA VAL A 93 6.19 6.28 -3.18
C VAL A 93 5.89 7.05 -1.89
N GLU A 94 5.64 6.35 -0.80
CA GLU A 94 5.43 6.95 0.53
C GLU A 94 6.68 7.71 0.99
N ALA A 95 7.87 7.11 0.85
CA ALA A 95 9.15 7.76 1.15
C ALA A 95 9.38 9.04 0.33
N GLU A 96 9.05 9.02 -0.96
CA GLU A 96 9.13 10.18 -1.85
C GLU A 96 8.18 11.31 -1.38
N LEU A 97 6.94 10.96 -1.03
CA LEU A 97 5.95 11.93 -0.57
C LEU A 97 6.28 12.51 0.81
N LYS A 98 6.83 11.69 1.72
CA LYS A 98 7.40 12.11 3.01
C LYS A 98 8.69 12.93 2.82
N GLY A 99 9.29 12.93 1.62
CA GLY A 99 10.51 13.68 1.29
C GLY A 99 11.80 13.03 1.81
N ILE A 100 11.73 11.75 2.16
CA ILE A 100 12.84 10.95 2.69
C ILE A 100 13.67 10.35 1.55
N MET A 101 13.08 10.19 0.36
CA MET A 101 13.70 9.61 -0.83
C MET A 101 13.42 10.50 -2.07
N ASP A 102 14.32 10.46 -3.06
CA ASP A 102 14.08 11.05 -4.39
C ASP A 102 14.28 9.99 -5.49
N LEU A 103 13.17 9.51 -6.04
CA LEU A 103 13.09 8.48 -7.06
C LEU A 103 13.46 9.01 -8.45
N ASN A 104 14.37 8.32 -9.15
CA ASN A 104 14.60 8.62 -10.56
C ASN A 104 13.41 8.11 -11.41
N TRP A 105 12.53 9.04 -11.78
CA TRP A 105 11.24 8.72 -12.39
C TRP A 105 11.37 7.85 -13.64
N TRP A 106 12.32 8.15 -14.54
CA TRP A 106 12.50 7.40 -15.78
C TRP A 106 13.12 6.03 -15.51
N SER A 107 14.18 6.00 -14.70
CA SER A 107 14.89 4.77 -14.34
C SER A 107 13.96 3.73 -13.71
N VAL A 108 13.11 4.18 -12.77
CA VAL A 108 12.11 3.35 -12.11
C VAL A 108 10.99 2.96 -13.07
N LEU A 109 10.46 3.89 -13.88
CA LEU A 109 9.33 3.64 -14.77
C LEU A 109 9.54 2.41 -15.67
N TRP A 110 10.58 2.42 -16.50
CA TRP A 110 10.77 1.35 -17.49
C TRP A 110 11.22 0.04 -16.85
N ARG A 111 12.04 0.09 -15.78
CA ARG A 111 12.51 -1.11 -15.07
C ARG A 111 11.40 -1.78 -14.29
N LYS A 112 10.55 -0.99 -13.62
CA LYS A 112 9.37 -1.49 -12.90
C LYS A 112 8.35 -2.08 -13.88
N PHE A 113 8.15 -1.44 -15.03
CA PHE A 113 7.26 -1.95 -16.06
C PHE A 113 7.73 -3.31 -16.58
N ILE A 114 8.97 -3.42 -17.07
CA ILE A 114 9.48 -4.68 -17.63
C ILE A 114 9.60 -5.75 -16.55
N GLY A 115 10.21 -5.41 -15.41
CA GLY A 115 10.39 -6.34 -14.30
C GLY A 115 9.07 -6.83 -13.73
N GLY A 116 8.08 -5.96 -13.60
CA GLY A 116 6.73 -6.30 -13.14
C GLY A 116 5.99 -7.19 -14.14
N VAL A 117 6.03 -6.89 -15.44
CA VAL A 117 5.41 -7.73 -16.48
C VAL A 117 5.98 -9.14 -16.41
N LEU A 118 7.31 -9.29 -16.44
CA LEU A 118 7.94 -10.61 -16.42
C LEU A 118 7.70 -11.37 -15.11
N SER A 119 7.72 -10.67 -13.97
CA SER A 119 7.54 -11.31 -12.67
C SER A 119 6.11 -11.75 -12.41
N ILE A 120 5.12 -10.93 -12.76
CA ILE A 120 3.71 -11.23 -12.49
C ILE A 120 3.15 -12.18 -13.55
N ALA A 121 3.43 -11.94 -14.83
CA ALA A 121 2.89 -12.76 -15.92
C ALA A 121 3.45 -14.18 -15.94
N SER A 122 4.63 -14.40 -15.36
CA SER A 122 5.22 -15.75 -15.22
C SER A 122 4.41 -16.69 -14.33
N GLY A 123 3.47 -16.17 -13.53
CA GLY A 123 2.60 -16.96 -12.67
C GLY A 123 2.95 -16.95 -11.19
N LEU A 124 3.96 -16.19 -10.76
CA LEU A 124 4.19 -15.94 -9.34
C LEU A 124 2.97 -15.33 -8.67
N MET A 125 2.78 -15.62 -7.38
CA MET A 125 1.64 -15.14 -6.59
C MET A 125 1.84 -13.68 -6.15
N LEU A 126 1.97 -12.80 -7.14
CA LEU A 126 2.19 -11.37 -7.01
C LEU A 126 1.01 -10.61 -7.62
N GLY A 127 0.66 -9.49 -7.00
CA GLY A 127 -0.29 -8.51 -7.52
C GLY A 127 0.37 -7.51 -8.46
N ARG A 128 -0.41 -6.98 -9.39
CA ARG A 128 0.05 -5.90 -10.30
C ARG A 128 -0.08 -4.51 -9.70
N GLU A 129 -0.74 -4.39 -8.56
CA GLU A 129 -1.31 -3.12 -8.10
C GLU A 129 -0.28 -2.25 -7.38
N GLY A 130 0.62 -2.85 -6.59
CA GLY A 130 1.81 -2.15 -6.09
C GLY A 130 2.62 -1.51 -7.23
N PRO A 131 3.04 -2.30 -8.25
CA PRO A 131 3.69 -1.76 -9.44
C PRO A 131 2.87 -0.69 -10.16
N SER A 132 1.55 -0.86 -10.33
CA SER A 132 0.69 0.15 -10.95
C SER A 132 0.68 1.48 -10.20
N ILE A 133 0.62 1.45 -8.87
CA ILE A 133 0.67 2.65 -8.01
C ILE A 133 2.02 3.35 -8.17
N GLN A 134 3.13 2.59 -8.13
CA GLN A 134 4.46 3.17 -8.32
C GLN A 134 4.65 3.72 -9.74
N LEU A 135 4.21 3.00 -10.77
CA LEU A 135 4.25 3.44 -12.16
C LEU A 135 3.44 4.73 -12.35
N GLY A 136 2.25 4.82 -11.76
CA GLY A 136 1.44 6.04 -11.78
C GLY A 136 2.14 7.20 -11.09
N ALA A 137 2.71 6.98 -9.90
CA ALA A 137 3.45 7.98 -9.13
C ALA A 137 4.67 8.52 -9.87
N VAL A 138 5.53 7.64 -10.42
CA VAL A 138 6.73 8.08 -11.17
C VAL A 138 6.39 8.68 -12.52
N THR A 139 5.30 8.24 -13.17
CA THR A 139 4.77 8.90 -14.37
C THR A 139 4.36 10.34 -14.06
N ALA A 140 3.65 10.54 -12.95
CA ALA A 140 3.25 11.87 -12.49
C ALA A 140 4.47 12.73 -12.10
N LYS A 141 5.50 12.14 -11.48
CA LYS A 141 6.78 12.82 -11.25
C LYS A 141 7.39 13.31 -12.56
N GLY A 142 7.43 12.47 -13.60
CA GLY A 142 7.84 12.87 -14.95
C GLY A 142 7.03 14.04 -15.49
N VAL A 143 5.69 13.97 -15.42
CA VAL A 143 4.79 15.06 -15.83
C VAL A 143 5.10 16.36 -15.07
N SER A 144 5.34 16.29 -13.76
CA SER A 144 5.66 17.47 -12.93
C SER A 144 6.96 18.17 -13.36
N VAL A 145 7.96 17.41 -13.82
CA VAL A 145 9.22 17.95 -14.35
C VAL A 145 8.97 18.75 -15.63
N PHE A 146 8.15 18.23 -16.54
CA PHE A 146 7.76 18.94 -17.77
C PHE A 146 6.92 20.20 -17.47
N LEU A 147 6.07 20.14 -16.44
CA LEU A 147 5.25 21.28 -16.00
C LEU A 147 6.04 22.32 -15.17
N LYS A 148 7.32 22.04 -14.84
CA LYS A 148 8.18 22.88 -13.99
C LYS A 148 7.53 23.24 -12.65
N SER A 149 6.79 22.28 -12.10
CA SER A 149 6.03 22.39 -10.85
C SER A 149 6.90 22.74 -9.65
N SER A 150 6.30 23.35 -8.63
CA SER A 150 6.95 23.52 -7.32
C SER A 150 7.03 22.18 -6.57
N GLU A 151 7.77 22.14 -5.47
CA GLU A 151 7.87 20.93 -4.63
C GLU A 151 6.53 20.47 -4.06
N MET A 152 5.75 21.40 -3.52
CA MET A 152 4.41 21.12 -3.01
C MET A 152 3.48 20.58 -4.11
N GLU A 153 3.54 21.17 -5.29
CA GLU A 153 2.74 20.71 -6.43
C GLU A 153 3.22 19.35 -6.95
N ARG A 154 4.53 19.15 -7.05
CA ARG A 154 5.14 17.87 -7.43
C ARG A 154 4.63 16.74 -6.54
N ARG A 155 4.65 16.92 -5.22
CA ARG A 155 4.09 15.92 -4.27
C ARG A 155 2.60 15.67 -4.49
N SER A 156 1.81 16.73 -4.71
CA SER A 156 0.38 16.60 -5.04
C SER A 156 0.15 15.79 -6.33
N LEU A 157 0.96 16.03 -7.38
CA LEU A 157 0.87 15.28 -8.64
C LEU A 157 1.32 13.83 -8.46
N ILE A 158 2.39 13.56 -7.72
CA ILE A 158 2.86 12.19 -7.40
C ILE A 158 1.76 11.41 -6.67
N ALA A 159 1.13 12.02 -5.66
CA ALA A 159 -0.01 11.47 -4.95
C ALA A 159 -1.20 11.21 -5.91
N SER A 160 -1.47 12.15 -6.83
CA SER A 160 -2.50 11.97 -7.87
C SER A 160 -2.18 10.82 -8.82
N GLY A 161 -0.91 10.64 -9.17
CA GLY A 161 -0.43 9.52 -9.99
C GLY A 161 -0.57 8.17 -9.30
N ALA A 162 -0.28 8.11 -8.00
CA ALA A 162 -0.50 6.93 -7.18
C ALA A 162 -1.99 6.52 -7.16
N ALA A 163 -2.88 7.50 -6.95
CA ALA A 163 -4.33 7.31 -6.98
C ALA A 163 -4.81 6.80 -8.35
N ALA A 164 -4.36 7.44 -9.43
CA ALA A 164 -4.60 7.03 -10.81
C ALA A 164 -4.13 5.59 -11.09
N GLY A 165 -2.96 5.21 -10.55
CA GLY A 165 -2.41 3.88 -10.69
C GLY A 165 -3.28 2.79 -10.04
N LEU A 166 -3.77 3.04 -8.82
CA LEU A 166 -4.71 2.14 -8.15
C LEU A 166 -6.04 2.06 -8.93
N ALA A 167 -6.60 3.22 -9.32
CA ALA A 167 -7.86 3.30 -10.03
C ALA A 167 -7.84 2.51 -11.34
N ALA A 168 -6.81 2.71 -12.18
CA ALA A 168 -6.66 1.98 -13.44
C ALA A 168 -6.43 0.47 -13.25
N ALA A 169 -5.78 0.07 -12.14
CA ALA A 169 -5.52 -1.33 -11.83
C ALA A 169 -6.77 -2.09 -11.37
N PHE A 170 -7.64 -1.44 -10.59
CA PHE A 170 -8.79 -2.05 -9.92
C PHE A 170 -10.17 -1.66 -10.45
N ASN A 171 -10.26 -0.74 -11.41
CA ASN A 171 -11.51 -0.10 -11.79
C ASN A 171 -12.21 0.61 -10.60
N ALA A 172 -11.41 1.26 -9.74
CA ALA A 172 -11.84 1.74 -8.42
C ALA A 172 -11.34 3.17 -8.15
N PRO A 173 -11.96 4.20 -8.75
CA PRO A 173 -11.49 5.57 -8.66
C PRO A 173 -11.61 6.20 -7.26
N ILE A 174 -12.67 5.88 -6.51
CA ILE A 174 -12.87 6.44 -5.17
C ILE A 174 -11.89 5.79 -4.18
N ALA A 175 -11.71 4.47 -4.28
CA ALA A 175 -10.69 3.76 -3.53
C ALA A 175 -9.28 4.26 -3.84
N GLY A 176 -8.99 4.61 -5.10
CA GLY A 176 -7.71 5.23 -5.49
C GLY A 176 -7.41 6.51 -4.71
N LEU A 177 -8.41 7.38 -4.57
CA LEU A 177 -8.31 8.58 -3.75
C LEU A 177 -8.10 8.24 -2.27
N LEU A 178 -8.96 7.38 -1.71
CA LEU A 178 -8.93 7.05 -0.29
C LEU A 178 -7.63 6.38 0.11
N PHE A 179 -7.10 5.47 -0.71
CA PHE A 179 -5.82 4.82 -0.47
C PHE A 179 -4.69 5.84 -0.32
N VAL A 180 -4.66 6.86 -1.18
CA VAL A 180 -3.64 7.90 -1.07
C VAL A 180 -3.81 8.73 0.20
N VAL A 181 -5.04 9.02 0.61
CA VAL A 181 -5.31 9.81 1.81
C VAL A 181 -5.04 9.02 3.09
N GLU A 182 -5.42 7.74 3.12
CA GLU A 182 -5.39 6.88 4.31
C GLU A 182 -4.06 6.15 4.47
N GLU A 183 -3.39 5.75 3.38
CA GLU A 183 -2.22 4.86 3.42
C GLU A 183 -0.92 5.47 2.83
N VAL A 184 -1.00 6.36 1.82
CA VAL A 184 0.24 6.78 1.11
C VAL A 184 0.70 8.19 1.49
N TYR A 185 -0.21 9.12 1.72
CA TYR A 185 0.09 10.54 1.94
C TYR A 185 -0.27 11.04 3.33
N HIS A 186 -1.23 10.42 4.02
CA HIS A 186 -1.70 10.76 5.38
C HIS A 186 -2.00 12.25 5.62
N GLN A 187 -2.22 13.03 4.56
CA GLN A 187 -2.49 14.47 4.65
C GLN A 187 -3.75 14.83 3.86
N PHE A 188 -4.75 15.32 4.57
CA PHE A 188 -6.00 15.78 3.98
C PHE A 188 -5.90 17.25 3.52
N SER A 189 -5.19 17.51 2.43
CA SER A 189 -5.15 18.84 1.80
C SER A 189 -6.20 18.97 0.71
N ARG A 190 -6.89 20.13 0.67
CA ARG A 190 -7.95 20.39 -0.33
C ARG A 190 -7.47 20.18 -1.78
N LEU A 191 -6.24 20.60 -2.05
CA LEU A 191 -5.67 20.56 -3.40
C LEU A 191 -5.33 19.13 -3.82
N VAL A 192 -4.85 18.31 -2.87
CA VAL A 192 -4.42 16.94 -3.12
C VAL A 192 -5.62 16.04 -3.42
N TRP A 193 -6.69 16.10 -2.63
CA TRP A 193 -7.85 15.23 -2.86
C TRP A 193 -8.57 15.55 -4.18
N VAL A 194 -8.71 16.82 -4.55
CA VAL A 194 -9.34 17.21 -5.83
C VAL A 194 -8.51 16.73 -7.02
N SER A 195 -7.20 16.98 -6.99
CA SER A 195 -6.28 16.57 -8.06
C SER A 195 -6.23 15.04 -8.18
N ALA A 196 -6.14 14.33 -7.05
CA ALA A 196 -6.12 12.88 -7.01
C ALA A 196 -7.44 12.27 -7.51
N LEU A 197 -8.59 12.83 -7.12
CA LEU A 197 -9.89 12.38 -7.62
C LEU A 197 -10.01 12.56 -9.14
N ALA A 198 -9.60 13.72 -9.67
CA ALA A 198 -9.60 13.96 -11.11
C ALA A 198 -8.68 12.98 -11.86
N ALA A 199 -7.49 12.71 -11.30
CA ALA A 199 -6.56 11.74 -11.85
C ALA A 199 -7.12 10.30 -11.82
N SER A 200 -7.69 9.88 -10.69
CA SER A 200 -8.33 8.57 -10.54
C SER A 200 -9.49 8.37 -11.51
N ILE A 201 -10.39 9.35 -11.65
CA ILE A 201 -11.54 9.26 -12.56
C ILE A 201 -11.08 9.14 -14.02
N THR A 202 -10.12 9.97 -14.43
CA THR A 202 -9.61 9.95 -15.81
C THR A 202 -8.82 8.68 -16.14
N ALA A 203 -7.99 8.20 -15.21
CA ALA A 203 -7.30 6.93 -15.35
C ALA A 203 -8.28 5.75 -15.41
N ASN A 204 -9.34 5.80 -14.58
CA ASN A 204 -10.39 4.79 -14.60
C ASN A 204 -11.15 4.79 -15.92
N PHE A 205 -11.50 5.97 -16.44
CA PHE A 205 -12.16 6.12 -17.73
C PHE A 205 -11.37 5.45 -18.86
N ILE A 206 -10.03 5.60 -18.87
CA ILE A 206 -9.16 4.93 -19.84
C ILE A 206 -9.19 3.40 -19.65
N SER A 207 -9.12 2.94 -18.40
CA SER A 207 -9.21 1.51 -18.07
C SER A 207 -10.52 0.89 -18.56
N LEU A 208 -11.65 1.57 -18.31
CA LEU A 208 -12.99 1.16 -18.75
C LEU A 208 -13.13 1.06 -20.28
N HIS A 209 -12.47 1.93 -21.03
CA HIS A 209 -12.49 1.86 -22.50
C HIS A 209 -11.77 0.62 -23.04
N VAL A 210 -10.80 0.09 -22.31
CA VAL A 210 -10.00 -1.06 -22.74
C VAL A 210 -10.54 -2.38 -22.19
N PHE A 211 -10.95 -2.41 -20.93
CA PHE A 211 -11.38 -3.64 -20.23
C PHE A 211 -12.90 -3.78 -20.09
N GLY A 212 -13.67 -2.76 -20.47
CA GLY A 212 -15.13 -2.75 -20.38
C GLY A 212 -15.66 -2.28 -19.02
N LEU A 213 -17.00 -2.23 -18.92
CA LEU A 213 -17.73 -1.67 -17.78
C LEU A 213 -17.95 -2.66 -16.62
N MET A 214 -17.59 -3.93 -16.80
CA MET A 214 -17.79 -4.91 -15.74
C MET A 214 -16.81 -4.67 -14.58
N PRO A 215 -17.29 -4.70 -13.33
CA PRO A 215 -16.41 -4.69 -12.15
C PRO A 215 -15.40 -5.83 -12.20
N ILE A 216 -14.20 -5.59 -11.67
CA ILE A 216 -13.09 -6.55 -11.80
C ILE A 216 -13.39 -7.84 -11.03
N LEU A 217 -14.02 -7.76 -9.87
CA LEU A 217 -14.41 -8.92 -9.05
C LEU A 217 -15.93 -9.06 -9.07
N HIS A 218 -16.55 -9.02 -10.26
CA HIS A 218 -17.99 -9.12 -10.40
C HIS A 218 -18.51 -10.43 -9.77
N MET A 219 -19.22 -10.30 -8.66
CA MET A 219 -19.84 -11.40 -7.92
C MET A 219 -21.31 -11.58 -8.35
N PRO A 220 -21.90 -12.78 -8.12
CA PRO A 220 -23.34 -12.99 -8.28
C PRO A 220 -24.16 -11.94 -7.51
N LYS A 221 -25.27 -11.48 -8.12
CA LYS A 221 -26.02 -10.30 -7.65
C LYS A 221 -26.75 -10.47 -6.31
N ASP A 222 -27.01 -11.72 -5.90
CA ASP A 222 -27.84 -12.04 -4.73
C ASP A 222 -26.98 -12.32 -3.49
N LEU A 223 -26.15 -11.34 -3.09
CA LEU A 223 -25.40 -11.40 -1.84
C LEU A 223 -26.34 -11.15 -0.65
N GLN A 224 -26.91 -12.24 -0.12
CA GLN A 224 -27.84 -12.19 1.00
C GLN A 224 -27.15 -11.84 2.32
N LEU A 225 -27.76 -10.92 3.06
CA LEU A 225 -27.33 -10.56 4.40
C LEU A 225 -27.85 -11.58 5.43
N LEU A 226 -27.06 -11.81 6.47
CA LEU A 226 -27.54 -12.44 7.70
C LEU A 226 -28.63 -11.59 8.36
N SER A 227 -29.45 -12.22 9.20
CA SER A 227 -30.40 -11.50 10.06
C SER A 227 -29.67 -10.79 11.21
N LEU A 228 -30.28 -9.74 11.78
CA LEU A 228 -29.62 -8.88 12.79
C LEU A 228 -29.14 -9.67 14.03
N ASP A 229 -29.87 -10.70 14.43
CA ASP A 229 -29.52 -11.61 15.53
C ASP A 229 -28.26 -12.44 15.26
N GLN A 230 -27.84 -12.55 13.99
CA GLN A 230 -26.66 -13.30 13.57
C GLN A 230 -25.42 -12.41 13.34
N TYR A 231 -25.52 -11.09 13.54
CA TYR A 231 -24.41 -10.15 13.25
C TYR A 231 -23.16 -10.38 14.11
N TRP A 232 -23.28 -11.08 15.24
CA TRP A 232 -22.12 -11.53 16.02
C TRP A 232 -21.15 -12.39 15.18
N ILE A 233 -21.66 -13.12 14.18
CA ILE A 233 -20.83 -13.91 13.25
C ILE A 233 -19.90 -13.00 12.44
N TYR A 234 -20.37 -11.82 12.02
CA TYR A 234 -19.51 -10.86 11.32
C TYR A 234 -18.41 -10.30 12.22
N ILE A 235 -18.72 -10.03 13.49
CA ILE A 235 -17.70 -9.58 14.45
C ILE A 235 -16.65 -10.67 14.66
N LEU A 236 -17.08 -11.93 14.84
CA LEU A 236 -16.16 -13.06 14.96
C LEU A 236 -15.31 -13.25 13.70
N LEU A 237 -15.89 -13.08 12.52
CA LEU A 237 -15.15 -13.09 11.27
C LEU A 237 -14.07 -12.00 11.27
N GLY A 238 -14.42 -10.75 11.66
CA GLY A 238 -13.46 -9.66 11.76
C GLY A 238 -12.30 -9.98 12.72
N VAL A 239 -12.61 -10.48 13.92
CA VAL A 239 -11.60 -10.91 14.90
C VAL A 239 -10.69 -11.99 14.32
N PHE A 240 -11.25 -13.02 13.68
CA PHE A 240 -10.47 -14.08 13.04
C PHE A 240 -9.56 -13.54 11.94
N LEU A 241 -10.06 -12.65 11.08
CA LEU A 241 -9.29 -12.04 10.00
C LEU A 241 -8.17 -11.13 10.55
N GLY A 242 -8.41 -10.44 11.68
CA GLY A 242 -7.39 -9.61 12.31
C GLY A 242 -6.25 -10.45 12.89
N LEU A 243 -6.57 -11.57 13.54
CA LEU A 243 -5.58 -12.53 14.01
C LEU A 243 -4.77 -13.13 12.85
N ALA A 244 -5.45 -13.56 11.79
CA ALA A 244 -4.79 -14.07 10.59
C ALA A 244 -3.91 -12.99 9.91
N GLY A 245 -4.37 -11.74 9.92
CA GLY A 245 -3.67 -10.58 9.39
C GLY A 245 -2.36 -10.31 10.14
N TYR A 246 -2.38 -10.40 11.48
CA TYR A 246 -1.17 -10.28 12.29
C TYR A 246 -0.14 -11.39 11.97
N VAL A 247 -0.61 -12.64 11.82
CA VAL A 247 0.27 -13.75 11.40
C VAL A 247 0.87 -13.47 10.01
N TYR A 248 0.07 -12.96 9.08
CA TYR A 248 0.56 -12.56 7.76
C TYR A 248 1.64 -11.49 7.86
N GLU A 249 1.42 -10.43 8.63
CA GLU A 249 2.36 -9.33 8.84
C GLU A 249 3.70 -9.84 9.41
N VAL A 250 3.65 -10.63 10.47
CA VAL A 250 4.86 -11.20 11.09
C VAL A 250 5.65 -12.02 10.08
N VAL A 251 5.00 -12.86 9.28
CA VAL A 251 5.70 -13.71 8.31
C VAL A 251 6.26 -12.89 7.15
N ILE A 252 5.47 -11.98 6.56
CA ILE A 252 5.92 -11.21 5.39
C ILE A 252 7.09 -10.28 5.74
N LEU A 253 7.08 -9.68 6.95
CA LEU A 253 8.15 -8.81 7.40
C LEU A 253 9.43 -9.59 7.71
N ASN A 254 9.34 -10.87 8.08
CA ASN A 254 10.49 -11.72 8.41
C ASN A 254 10.93 -12.67 7.29
N ILE A 255 10.28 -12.61 6.12
CA ILE A 255 10.55 -13.53 5.00
C ILE A 255 12.00 -13.45 4.48
N GLN A 256 12.69 -12.33 4.72
CA GLN A 256 14.11 -12.22 4.31
C GLN A 256 15.03 -13.15 5.11
N GLY A 257 14.63 -13.59 6.30
CA GLY A 257 15.32 -14.65 7.04
C GLY A 257 15.35 -15.97 6.26
N PHE A 258 14.24 -16.33 5.59
CA PHE A 258 14.17 -17.52 4.73
C PHE A 258 15.16 -17.45 3.57
N TYR A 259 15.21 -16.32 2.86
CA TYR A 259 16.15 -16.13 1.76
C TYR A 259 17.62 -16.09 2.22
N THR A 260 17.88 -15.56 3.41
CA THR A 260 19.20 -15.58 4.04
C THR A 260 19.63 -17.00 4.43
N LEU A 261 18.69 -17.87 4.79
CA LEU A 261 18.99 -19.29 5.01
C LEU A 261 19.32 -20.00 3.69
N LEU A 262 18.55 -19.75 2.63
CA LEU A 262 18.79 -20.33 1.31
C LEU A 262 20.15 -19.92 0.72
N SER A 263 20.58 -18.69 0.96
CA SER A 263 21.87 -18.19 0.46
C SER A 263 23.08 -18.87 1.11
N LYS A 264 22.92 -19.47 2.30
CA LYS A 264 23.95 -20.32 2.92
C LYS A 264 24.12 -21.66 2.20
N ILE A 265 23.08 -22.14 1.54
CA ILE A 265 23.08 -23.40 0.78
C ILE A 265 23.61 -23.16 -0.64
N ILE A 266 23.10 -22.11 -1.31
CA ILE A 266 23.55 -21.70 -2.65
C ILE A 266 23.93 -20.21 -2.61
N PRO A 267 25.23 -19.88 -2.66
CA PRO A 267 25.68 -18.49 -2.54
C PRO A 267 25.35 -17.71 -3.81
N LEU A 268 24.23 -16.99 -3.77
CA LEU A 268 23.77 -16.08 -4.82
C LEU A 268 23.73 -14.64 -4.30
N PRO A 269 24.02 -13.63 -5.13
CA PRO A 269 23.77 -12.24 -4.76
C PRO A 269 22.26 -11.97 -4.59
N VAL A 270 21.90 -11.11 -3.63
CA VAL A 270 20.50 -10.78 -3.26
C VAL A 270 19.57 -10.52 -4.46
N PRO A 271 19.96 -9.77 -5.52
CA PRO A 271 19.06 -9.53 -6.65
C PRO A 271 18.63 -10.79 -7.43
N TYR A 272 19.33 -11.92 -7.27
CA TYR A 272 19.07 -13.17 -7.99
C TYR A 272 18.37 -14.24 -7.14
N TYR A 273 17.95 -13.92 -5.92
CA TYR A 273 17.16 -14.84 -5.08
C TYR A 273 15.81 -15.23 -5.70
N SER A 274 15.34 -14.45 -6.68
CA SER A 274 14.19 -14.75 -7.52
C SER A 274 14.20 -16.14 -8.15
N VAL A 275 15.37 -16.72 -8.42
CA VAL A 275 15.49 -18.09 -8.95
C VAL A 275 14.77 -19.10 -8.06
N PHE A 276 14.80 -18.94 -6.74
CA PHE A 276 14.13 -19.85 -5.81
C PHE A 276 12.61 -19.73 -5.87
N ALA A 277 12.08 -18.50 -5.97
CA ALA A 277 10.64 -18.30 -6.11
C ALA A 277 10.11 -18.97 -7.39
N PHE A 278 10.85 -18.83 -8.49
CA PHE A 278 10.52 -19.52 -9.74
C PHE A 278 10.66 -21.03 -9.66
N LEU A 279 11.69 -21.55 -8.98
CA LEU A 279 11.83 -22.98 -8.79
C LEU A 279 10.65 -23.56 -8.01
N PHE A 280 10.25 -22.88 -6.93
CA PHE A 280 9.17 -23.35 -6.08
C PHE A 280 7.78 -23.19 -6.71
N ILE A 281 7.57 -22.25 -7.64
CA ILE A 281 6.25 -22.10 -8.28
C ILE A 281 5.98 -23.17 -9.34
N ILE A 282 7.01 -23.81 -9.93
CA ILE A 282 6.84 -24.80 -11.01
C ILE A 282 5.89 -25.96 -10.61
N PRO A 283 6.06 -26.64 -9.45
CA PRO A 283 5.13 -27.68 -9.03
C PRO A 283 3.69 -27.18 -8.88
N ILE A 284 3.50 -25.96 -8.37
CA ILE A 284 2.15 -25.38 -8.23
C ILE A 284 1.56 -25.10 -9.60
N GLY A 285 2.34 -24.56 -10.54
CA GLY A 285 1.85 -24.32 -11.89
C GLY A 285 1.51 -25.59 -12.66
N TYR A 286 2.24 -26.68 -12.39
CA TYR A 286 1.98 -27.98 -13.01
C TYR A 286 0.74 -28.68 -12.44
N PHE A 287 0.63 -28.78 -11.10
CA PHE A 287 -0.47 -29.53 -10.46
C PHE A 287 -1.73 -28.68 -10.25
N PHE A 288 -1.58 -27.38 -10.05
CA PHE A 288 -2.66 -26.46 -9.65
C PHE A 288 -2.58 -25.12 -10.42
N PRO A 289 -2.69 -25.13 -11.76
CA PRO A 289 -2.52 -23.93 -12.59
C PRO A 289 -3.47 -22.78 -12.20
N ASN A 290 -4.68 -23.08 -11.72
CA ASN A 290 -5.65 -22.07 -11.26
C ASN A 290 -5.19 -21.29 -10.02
N LEU A 291 -4.19 -21.80 -9.29
CA LEU A 291 -3.58 -21.10 -8.15
C LEU A 291 -2.46 -20.13 -8.54
N LEU A 292 -2.07 -20.08 -9.82
CA LEU A 292 -1.05 -19.13 -10.27
C LEU A 292 -1.56 -17.67 -10.26
N GLY A 293 -0.60 -16.76 -10.35
CA GLY A 293 -0.84 -15.32 -10.46
C GLY A 293 -1.42 -14.69 -9.18
N GLY A 294 -1.84 -13.43 -9.30
CA GLY A 294 -2.29 -12.64 -8.15
C GLY A 294 -3.58 -13.13 -7.48
N GLY A 295 -4.38 -13.98 -8.14
CA GLY A 295 -5.57 -14.62 -7.57
C GLY A 295 -6.93 -14.08 -8.03
N HIS A 296 -6.94 -13.15 -8.99
CA HIS A 296 -8.16 -12.62 -9.61
C HIS A 296 -9.11 -13.73 -10.11
N HIS A 297 -8.60 -14.66 -10.94
CA HIS A 297 -9.39 -15.78 -11.45
C HIS A 297 -9.90 -16.69 -10.32
N LEU A 298 -9.05 -16.96 -9.31
CA LEU A 298 -9.44 -17.80 -8.17
C LEU A 298 -10.64 -17.19 -7.43
N ILE A 299 -10.61 -15.89 -7.12
CA ILE A 299 -11.71 -15.19 -6.45
C ILE A 299 -13.02 -15.32 -7.25
N LEU A 300 -12.96 -15.18 -8.58
CA LEU A 300 -14.13 -15.30 -9.45
C LEU A 300 -14.65 -16.73 -9.58
N GLU A 301 -13.81 -17.75 -9.38
CA GLU A 301 -14.20 -19.16 -9.40
C GLU A 301 -14.81 -19.63 -8.08
N LEU A 302 -14.43 -19.02 -6.94
CA LEU A 302 -14.92 -19.42 -5.60
C LEU A 302 -16.44 -19.57 -5.48
N PRO A 303 -17.29 -18.68 -6.03
CA PRO A 303 -18.74 -18.84 -5.95
C PRO A 303 -19.30 -20.12 -6.57
N TYR A 304 -18.54 -20.74 -7.48
CA TYR A 304 -18.96 -21.92 -8.25
C TYR A 304 -18.30 -23.21 -7.76
N LEU A 305 -17.43 -23.13 -6.76
CA LEU A 305 -16.68 -24.28 -6.23
C LEU A 305 -17.29 -24.72 -4.90
N GLU A 306 -17.84 -25.94 -4.86
CA GLU A 306 -18.19 -26.58 -3.59
C GLU A 306 -16.93 -27.19 -2.97
N GLN A 307 -16.36 -26.52 -1.97
CA GLN A 307 -15.16 -26.98 -1.27
C GLN A 307 -15.44 -27.32 0.18
N GLY A 308 -14.92 -28.47 0.62
CA GLY A 308 -14.88 -28.82 2.03
C GLY A 308 -13.85 -28.01 2.81
N LEU A 309 -13.99 -27.96 4.14
CA LEU A 309 -13.08 -27.23 5.04
C LEU A 309 -11.60 -27.62 4.86
N LEU A 310 -11.31 -28.91 4.68
CA LEU A 310 -9.94 -29.39 4.48
C LEU A 310 -9.32 -28.85 3.18
N THR A 311 -10.09 -28.84 2.09
CA THR A 311 -9.62 -28.31 0.80
C THR A 311 -9.34 -26.82 0.90
N LEU A 312 -10.24 -26.05 1.52
CA LEU A 312 -10.04 -24.62 1.76
C LEU A 312 -8.79 -24.35 2.62
N ALA A 313 -8.59 -25.13 3.69
CA ALA A 313 -7.40 -25.01 4.53
C ALA A 313 -6.09 -25.27 3.75
N ILE A 314 -6.08 -26.28 2.87
CA ILE A 314 -4.93 -26.57 1.99
C ILE A 314 -4.71 -25.43 1.00
N LEU A 315 -5.77 -24.89 0.37
CA LEU A 315 -5.64 -23.77 -0.56
C LEU A 315 -5.12 -22.50 0.13
N ILE A 316 -5.62 -22.19 1.33
CA ILE A 316 -5.12 -21.09 2.16
C ILE A 316 -3.63 -21.28 2.43
N LEU A 317 -3.22 -22.48 2.85
CA LEU A 317 -1.81 -22.76 3.17
C LEU A 317 -0.91 -22.60 1.94
N ILE A 318 -1.30 -23.18 0.79
CA ILE A 318 -0.56 -23.05 -0.47
C ILE A 318 -0.47 -21.58 -0.88
N ARG A 319 -1.58 -20.86 -0.91
CA ARG A 319 -1.59 -19.43 -1.28
C ARG A 319 -0.76 -18.60 -0.32
N PHE A 320 -0.81 -18.88 0.97
CA PHE A 320 -0.03 -18.17 1.98
C PHE A 320 1.46 -18.39 1.76
N VAL A 321 1.92 -19.65 1.75
CA VAL A 321 3.36 -19.97 1.63
C VAL A 321 3.96 -19.46 0.32
N TRP A 322 3.30 -19.68 -0.82
CA TRP A 322 3.86 -19.30 -2.12
C TRP A 322 3.76 -17.79 -2.40
N SER A 323 2.77 -17.08 -1.85
CA SER A 323 2.75 -15.61 -1.93
C SER A 323 3.87 -14.99 -1.10
N MET A 324 4.16 -15.53 0.10
CA MET A 324 5.30 -15.10 0.93
C MET A 324 6.62 -15.31 0.19
N ILE A 325 6.85 -16.51 -0.36
CA ILE A 325 8.04 -16.81 -1.15
C ILE A 325 8.14 -15.86 -2.35
N SER A 326 7.05 -15.70 -3.11
CA SER A 326 7.04 -14.84 -4.31
C SER A 326 7.42 -13.39 -3.97
N TYR A 327 6.81 -12.81 -2.94
CA TYR A 327 7.12 -11.42 -2.53
C TYR A 327 8.50 -11.28 -1.91
N GLY A 328 8.88 -12.21 -1.03
CA GLY A 328 10.18 -12.20 -0.35
C GLY A 328 11.37 -12.22 -1.31
N SER A 329 11.19 -12.76 -2.53
CA SER A 329 12.21 -12.78 -3.57
C SER A 329 12.71 -11.39 -4.00
N GLY A 330 11.92 -10.35 -3.73
CA GLY A 330 12.22 -8.98 -4.14
C GLY A 330 11.82 -8.64 -5.57
N LEU A 331 11.25 -9.57 -6.33
CA LEU A 331 10.76 -9.28 -7.68
C LEU A 331 9.71 -8.15 -7.66
N PRO A 332 9.61 -7.33 -8.72
CA PRO A 332 8.60 -6.29 -8.79
C PRO A 332 7.20 -6.90 -8.83
N GLY A 333 6.42 -6.61 -7.79
CA GLY A 333 5.11 -7.21 -7.57
C GLY A 333 4.52 -6.75 -6.24
N GLY A 334 3.21 -6.58 -6.19
CA GLY A 334 2.48 -6.17 -4.99
C GLY A 334 1.97 -7.36 -4.18
N ILE A 335 1.64 -7.10 -2.93
CA ILE A 335 0.92 -8.05 -2.05
C ILE A 335 -0.60 -7.83 -2.07
N PHE A 336 -1.06 -6.74 -2.70
CA PHE A 336 -2.44 -6.26 -2.64
C PHE A 336 -3.48 -7.33 -3.03
N LEU A 337 -3.44 -7.82 -4.26
CA LEU A 337 -4.39 -8.86 -4.72
C LEU A 337 -4.18 -10.22 -4.04
N PRO A 338 -2.94 -10.68 -3.74
CA PRO A 338 -2.72 -11.84 -2.89
C PRO A 338 -3.39 -11.75 -1.51
N ILE A 339 -3.36 -10.58 -0.86
CA ILE A 339 -4.07 -10.32 0.40
C ILE A 339 -5.57 -10.49 0.18
N LEU A 340 -6.17 -9.84 -0.82
CA LEU A 340 -7.60 -10.00 -1.11
C LEU A 340 -7.97 -11.47 -1.37
N THR A 341 -7.13 -12.18 -2.11
CA THR A 341 -7.33 -13.61 -2.41
C THR A 341 -7.28 -14.46 -1.15
N LEU A 342 -6.30 -14.25 -0.26
CA LEU A 342 -6.25 -14.94 1.02
C LEU A 342 -7.46 -14.59 1.91
N GLY A 343 -7.85 -13.31 1.95
CA GLY A 343 -9.05 -12.85 2.64
C GLY A 343 -10.30 -13.54 2.13
N SER A 344 -10.47 -13.68 0.80
CA SER A 344 -11.61 -14.39 0.20
C SER A 344 -11.68 -15.85 0.63
N LEU A 345 -10.54 -16.55 0.67
CA LEU A 345 -10.46 -17.95 1.10
C LEU A 345 -10.72 -18.10 2.60
N LEU A 346 -10.17 -17.21 3.43
CA LEU A 346 -10.40 -17.19 4.87
C LEU A 346 -11.87 -16.91 5.19
N GLY A 347 -12.49 -15.96 4.50
CA GLY A 347 -13.91 -15.67 4.60
C GLY A 347 -14.77 -16.88 4.24
N LEU A 348 -14.48 -17.50 3.09
CA LEU A 348 -15.18 -18.72 2.65
C LEU A 348 -14.97 -19.91 3.61
N PHE A 349 -13.78 -20.05 4.20
CA PHE A 349 -13.50 -21.07 5.21
C PHE A 349 -14.38 -20.89 6.45
N VAL A 350 -14.49 -19.66 6.96
CA VAL A 350 -15.39 -19.34 8.10
C VAL A 350 -16.85 -19.56 7.72
N ALA A 351 -17.26 -19.17 6.52
CA ALA A 351 -18.62 -19.38 6.03
C ALA A 351 -18.96 -20.87 5.96
N ARG A 352 -18.06 -21.69 5.40
CA ARG A 352 -18.24 -23.14 5.32
C ARG A 352 -18.36 -23.76 6.70
N PHE A 353 -17.56 -23.30 7.66
CA PHE A 353 -17.66 -23.75 9.04
C PHE A 353 -19.06 -23.46 9.61
N PHE A 354 -19.55 -22.21 9.52
CA PHE A 354 -20.88 -21.84 10.02
C PHE A 354 -22.04 -22.50 9.26
N LEU A 355 -21.84 -22.85 7.99
CA LEU A 355 -22.79 -23.62 7.19
C LEU A 355 -22.91 -25.05 7.72
N ASP A 356 -21.77 -25.72 7.98
CA ASP A 356 -21.72 -27.10 8.47
C ASP A 356 -22.37 -27.25 9.86
N ILE A 357 -22.29 -26.22 10.70
CA ILE A 357 -22.96 -26.18 12.03
C ILE A 357 -24.38 -25.59 11.99
N GLY A 358 -24.90 -25.23 10.81
CA GLY A 358 -26.30 -24.82 10.62
C GLY A 358 -26.65 -23.39 11.03
N PHE A 359 -25.66 -22.50 11.20
CA PHE A 359 -25.89 -21.10 11.57
C PHE A 359 -26.10 -20.17 10.38
N ILE A 360 -25.67 -20.54 9.16
CA ILE A 360 -25.91 -19.76 7.94
C ILE A 360 -26.45 -20.66 6.82
N SER A 361 -27.09 -20.07 5.81
CA SER A 361 -27.55 -20.76 4.60
C SER A 361 -26.50 -20.74 3.48
N GLN A 362 -26.68 -21.60 2.47
CA GLN A 362 -25.80 -21.65 1.29
C GLN A 362 -25.82 -20.32 0.51
N GLU A 363 -26.96 -19.61 0.50
CA GLU A 363 -27.13 -18.33 -0.19
C GLU A 363 -26.33 -17.19 0.48
N GLN A 364 -26.10 -17.28 1.79
CA GLN A 364 -25.36 -16.29 2.57
C GLN A 364 -23.83 -16.47 2.48
N MET A 365 -23.36 -17.66 2.06
CA MET A 365 -21.94 -18.00 2.02
C MET A 365 -21.12 -17.07 1.10
N LEU A 366 -21.68 -16.64 -0.03
CA LEU A 366 -20.99 -15.77 -0.99
C LEU A 366 -20.64 -14.40 -0.41
N LEU A 367 -21.44 -13.91 0.54
CA LEU A 367 -21.16 -12.64 1.21
C LEU A 367 -19.83 -12.69 1.97
N PHE A 368 -19.48 -13.83 2.56
CA PHE A 368 -18.26 -13.98 3.36
C PHE A 368 -16.99 -13.89 2.53
N ILE A 369 -17.04 -14.22 1.23
CA ILE A 369 -15.92 -13.96 0.30
C ILE A 369 -15.62 -12.46 0.28
N VAL A 370 -16.66 -11.63 0.14
CA VAL A 370 -16.56 -10.17 0.09
C VAL A 370 -16.11 -9.58 1.42
N LEU A 371 -16.70 -10.06 2.52
CA LEU A 371 -16.31 -9.65 3.87
C LEU A 371 -14.87 -10.05 4.20
N GLY A 372 -14.45 -11.24 3.78
CA GLY A 372 -13.10 -11.76 3.93
C GLY A 372 -12.05 -10.90 3.22
N MET A 373 -12.32 -10.52 1.96
CA MET A 373 -11.47 -9.61 1.20
C MET A 373 -11.25 -8.28 1.95
N ALA A 374 -12.34 -7.63 2.37
CA ALA A 374 -12.27 -6.32 3.02
C ALA A 374 -11.65 -6.40 4.41
N GLY A 375 -12.07 -7.35 5.24
CA GLY A 375 -11.57 -7.51 6.61
C GLY A 375 -10.07 -7.78 6.65
N PHE A 376 -9.59 -8.74 5.86
CA PHE A 376 -8.17 -9.08 5.85
C PHE A 376 -7.29 -7.95 5.31
N PHE A 377 -7.76 -7.23 4.29
CA PHE A 377 -7.05 -6.06 3.78
C PHE A 377 -7.04 -4.91 4.80
N ALA A 378 -8.16 -4.66 5.50
CA ALA A 378 -8.27 -3.66 6.54
C ALA A 378 -7.33 -3.92 7.72
N ALA A 379 -7.17 -5.18 8.13
CA ALA A 379 -6.19 -5.55 9.15
C ALA A 379 -4.75 -5.30 8.69
N ILE A 380 -4.34 -5.89 7.57
CA ILE A 380 -2.94 -5.87 7.14
C ILE A 380 -2.47 -4.48 6.73
N SER A 381 -3.31 -3.72 6.02
CA SER A 381 -2.94 -2.38 5.57
C SER A 381 -3.29 -1.31 6.60
N LYS A 382 -4.01 -1.63 7.68
CA LYS A 382 -4.55 -0.64 8.63
C LYS A 382 -5.30 0.54 7.96
N ALA A 383 -5.88 0.29 6.77
CA ALA A 383 -6.63 1.26 5.96
C ALA A 383 -8.09 0.80 5.75
N PRO A 384 -8.94 0.83 6.80
CA PRO A 384 -10.30 0.28 6.74
C PRO A 384 -11.23 1.01 5.77
N LEU A 385 -11.14 2.34 5.61
CA LEU A 385 -12.03 3.07 4.70
C LEU A 385 -11.74 2.70 3.25
N THR A 386 -10.46 2.58 2.91
CA THR A 386 -10.01 2.11 1.62
C THR A 386 -10.47 0.68 1.38
N ALA A 387 -10.33 -0.22 2.37
CA ALA A 387 -10.78 -1.60 2.27
C ALA A 387 -12.26 -1.70 1.89
N ILE A 388 -13.11 -0.94 2.60
CA ILE A 388 -14.55 -0.92 2.40
C ILE A 388 -14.89 -0.47 0.98
N ILE A 389 -14.40 0.70 0.58
CA ILE A 389 -14.77 1.30 -0.70
C ILE A 389 -14.16 0.53 -1.86
N LEU A 390 -12.93 0.04 -1.73
CA LEU A 390 -12.26 -0.72 -2.78
C LEU A 390 -13.01 -2.01 -3.10
N VAL A 391 -13.35 -2.80 -2.08
CA VAL A 391 -14.07 -4.05 -2.30
C VAL A 391 -15.46 -3.80 -2.87
N THR A 392 -16.15 -2.77 -2.38
CA THR A 392 -17.43 -2.32 -2.94
C THR A 392 -17.34 -1.92 -4.42
N GLU A 393 -16.33 -1.15 -4.83
CA GLU A 393 -16.13 -0.77 -6.24
C GLU A 393 -15.75 -1.98 -7.11
N MET A 394 -14.90 -2.88 -6.61
CA MET A 394 -14.48 -4.07 -7.36
C MET A 394 -15.60 -5.10 -7.55
N VAL A 395 -16.51 -5.23 -6.58
CA VAL A 395 -17.69 -6.13 -6.66
C VAL A 395 -18.83 -5.46 -7.45
N GLY A 396 -18.99 -4.14 -7.30
CA GLY A 396 -20.01 -3.34 -7.97
C GLY A 396 -21.36 -3.28 -7.23
N SER A 397 -21.35 -3.45 -5.90
CA SER A 397 -22.55 -3.36 -5.06
C SER A 397 -22.31 -2.57 -3.78
N LEU A 398 -23.19 -1.61 -3.51
CA LEU A 398 -23.18 -0.78 -2.29
C LEU A 398 -24.07 -1.35 -1.17
N ASN A 399 -24.87 -2.39 -1.44
CA ASN A 399 -25.88 -2.89 -0.50
C ASN A 399 -25.26 -3.47 0.78
N GLN A 400 -24.02 -3.98 0.70
CA GLN A 400 -23.33 -4.64 1.80
C GLN A 400 -22.42 -3.69 2.61
N LEU A 401 -22.44 -2.38 2.32
CA LEU A 401 -21.46 -1.42 2.86
C LEU A 401 -21.37 -1.44 4.39
N MET A 402 -22.51 -1.54 5.08
CA MET A 402 -22.56 -1.59 6.55
C MET A 402 -21.85 -2.82 7.13
N VAL A 403 -22.11 -4.01 6.56
CA VAL A 403 -21.52 -5.27 7.07
C VAL A 403 -20.04 -5.39 6.70
N ILE A 404 -19.64 -4.87 5.53
CA ILE A 404 -18.24 -4.73 5.15
C ILE A 404 -17.52 -3.82 6.16
N GLY A 405 -18.13 -2.69 6.52
CA GLY A 405 -17.60 -1.77 7.53
C GLY A 405 -17.47 -2.39 8.92
N LEU A 406 -18.45 -3.18 9.35
CA LEU A 406 -18.41 -3.90 10.62
C LEU A 406 -17.22 -4.87 10.68
N VAL A 407 -17.06 -5.73 9.66
CA VAL A 407 -15.98 -6.71 9.60
C VAL A 407 -14.61 -6.02 9.49
N ALA A 408 -14.49 -4.99 8.64
CA ALA A 408 -13.26 -4.23 8.47
C ALA A 408 -12.82 -3.56 9.78
N LEU A 409 -13.75 -2.93 10.50
CA LEU A 409 -13.45 -2.29 11.79
C LEU A 409 -13.09 -3.31 12.87
N SER A 410 -13.84 -4.41 12.99
CA SER A 410 -13.52 -5.49 13.95
C SER A 410 -12.14 -6.10 13.66
N SER A 411 -11.79 -6.27 12.38
CA SER A 411 -10.50 -6.80 11.96
C SER A 411 -9.34 -5.82 12.25
N TYR A 412 -9.55 -4.54 11.96
CA TYR A 412 -8.62 -3.47 12.32
C TYR A 412 -8.36 -3.40 13.82
N VAL A 413 -9.42 -3.41 14.65
CA VAL A 413 -9.28 -3.35 16.11
C VAL A 413 -8.51 -4.56 16.63
N MET A 414 -8.79 -5.75 16.12
CA MET A 414 -8.06 -6.95 16.54
C MET A 414 -6.57 -6.88 16.16
N MET A 415 -6.25 -6.39 14.96
CA MET A 415 -4.86 -6.16 14.53
C MET A 415 -4.14 -5.17 15.45
N ASP A 416 -4.82 -4.08 15.82
CA ASP A 416 -4.28 -3.04 16.70
C ASP A 416 -4.01 -3.57 18.13
N LEU A 417 -4.93 -4.38 18.67
CA LEU A 417 -4.75 -5.03 19.98
C LEU A 417 -3.55 -5.99 20.02
N LEU A 418 -3.16 -6.57 18.88
CA LEU A 418 -1.97 -7.42 18.76
C LEU A 418 -0.67 -6.63 18.55
N GLY A 419 -0.76 -5.29 18.42
CA GLY A 419 0.38 -4.42 18.15
C GLY A 419 0.90 -4.50 16.71
N GLY A 420 0.05 -4.91 15.76
CA GLY A 420 0.41 -4.92 14.34
C GLY A 420 0.56 -3.51 13.77
N ALA A 421 1.49 -3.33 12.84
CA ALA A 421 1.74 -2.05 12.16
C ALA A 421 1.13 -2.05 10.74
N PRO A 422 0.89 -0.88 10.13
CA PRO A 422 0.54 -0.82 8.72
C PRO A 422 1.65 -1.47 7.89
N VAL A 423 1.34 -2.49 7.11
CA VAL A 423 2.37 -3.34 6.48
C VAL A 423 3.31 -2.56 5.56
N TYR A 424 2.82 -1.53 4.85
CA TYR A 424 3.64 -0.76 3.93
C TYR A 424 4.57 0.21 4.66
N GLU A 425 4.11 0.80 5.76
CA GLU A 425 4.93 1.62 6.65
C GLU A 425 6.02 0.77 7.32
N ALA A 426 5.68 -0.40 7.86
CA ALA A 426 6.64 -1.33 8.43
C ALA A 426 7.67 -1.86 7.40
N MET A 427 7.26 -1.98 6.12
CA MET A 427 8.18 -2.28 5.03
C MET A 427 9.08 -1.09 4.67
N LEU A 428 8.56 0.14 4.75
CA LEU A 428 9.32 1.36 4.54
C LEU A 428 10.41 1.51 5.60
N GLU A 429 10.08 1.32 6.88
CA GLU A 429 11.04 1.38 7.99
C GLU A 429 12.25 0.48 7.75
N LYS A 430 12.03 -0.74 7.23
CA LYS A 430 13.13 -1.67 6.89
C LYS A 430 13.99 -1.26 5.69
N ILE A 431 13.52 -0.32 4.86
CA ILE A 431 14.27 0.22 3.73
C ILE A 431 15.12 1.42 4.17
N LEU A 432 14.69 2.17 5.18
CA LEU A 432 15.37 3.36 5.65
C LEU A 432 16.62 3.02 6.46
N PRO A 433 17.70 3.84 6.39
CA PRO A 433 18.86 3.67 7.25
C PRO A 433 18.50 3.95 8.71
N GLU A 434 19.11 3.20 9.66
CA GLU A 434 18.96 3.38 11.12
C GLU A 434 19.20 4.85 11.59
N GLU A 435 19.94 5.65 10.82
CA GLU A 435 20.21 7.07 11.13
C GLU A 435 18.97 7.98 11.05
N VAL A 436 17.94 7.63 10.28
CA VAL A 436 16.68 8.41 10.20
C VAL A 436 15.78 8.13 11.42
N GLU A 437 15.99 6.99 12.08
CA GLU A 437 15.26 6.53 13.28
C GLU A 437 15.62 7.35 14.53
N GLN A 438 16.76 8.07 14.52
CA GLN A 438 17.23 8.90 15.63
C GLN A 438 16.64 10.32 15.68
N GLN A 439 15.64 10.66 14.86
CA GLN A 439 14.87 11.86 15.13
C GLN A 439 14.02 11.63 16.39
N GLU A 440 14.58 11.98 17.55
CA GLU A 440 13.89 11.90 18.84
C GLU A 440 12.48 12.50 18.71
N HIS A 441 11.45 11.75 19.11
CA HIS A 441 10.07 12.24 19.08
C HIS A 441 9.98 13.59 19.82
N MET A 442 9.73 14.65 19.05
CA MET A 442 9.60 16.01 19.55
C MET A 442 8.21 16.20 20.13
N THR A 443 8.12 16.63 21.38
CA THR A 443 6.88 17.06 22.03
C THR A 443 6.90 18.58 22.20
N LEU A 444 5.75 19.22 22.01
CA LEU A 444 5.58 20.63 22.34
C LEU A 444 5.28 20.78 23.82
N ILE A 445 6.12 21.53 24.52
CA ILE A 445 5.85 21.96 25.90
C ILE A 445 5.58 23.46 25.92
N GLU A 446 4.61 23.87 26.73
CA GLU A 446 4.34 25.27 27.03
C GLU A 446 5.13 25.64 28.29
N VAL A 447 5.90 26.72 28.22
CA VAL A 447 6.74 27.19 29.32
C VAL A 447 6.51 28.68 29.53
N VAL A 448 6.26 29.10 30.77
CA VAL A 448 5.97 30.49 31.10
C VAL A 448 7.27 31.26 31.32
N VAL A 449 7.39 32.45 30.73
CA VAL A 449 8.53 33.37 30.93
C VAL A 449 8.47 33.91 32.36
N ASN A 450 9.46 33.49 33.16
CA ASN A 450 9.63 33.93 34.54
C ASN A 450 10.38 35.28 34.62
N GLU A 451 10.55 35.81 35.84
CA GLU A 451 11.25 37.07 36.09
C GLU A 451 12.72 37.05 35.62
N THR A 452 13.40 35.90 35.70
CA THR A 452 14.82 35.78 35.31
C THR A 452 15.07 35.90 33.81
N LEU A 453 14.03 35.64 33.01
CA LEU A 453 14.03 35.66 31.56
C LEU A 453 13.36 36.91 30.98
N ASP A 454 12.82 37.79 31.83
CA ASP A 454 12.19 39.03 31.36
C ASP A 454 13.19 39.90 30.59
N ARG A 455 12.73 40.46 29.46
CA ARG A 455 13.48 41.33 28.56
C ARG A 455 14.72 40.72 27.89
N ARG A 456 15.01 39.44 28.09
CA ARG A 456 16.06 38.74 27.35
C ARG A 456 15.64 38.47 25.91
N PHE A 457 16.62 38.30 25.04
CA PHE A 457 16.36 37.84 23.68
C PHE A 457 16.36 36.32 23.60
N VAL A 458 15.59 35.76 22.68
CA VAL A 458 15.54 34.30 22.48
C VAL A 458 16.90 33.72 22.08
N SER A 459 17.72 34.49 21.37
CA SER A 459 19.12 34.12 21.06
C SER A 459 20.04 34.02 22.27
N GLU A 460 19.65 34.55 23.43
CA GLU A 460 20.41 34.49 24.68
C GLU A 460 20.08 33.23 25.50
N LEU A 461 19.05 32.47 25.10
CA LEU A 461 18.69 31.21 25.73
C LEU A 461 19.63 30.10 25.28
N ARG A 462 20.26 29.43 26.25
CA ARG A 462 21.10 28.24 26.01
C ARG A 462 20.23 27.00 26.04
N LEU A 463 19.61 26.67 24.92
CA LEU A 463 18.87 25.41 24.75
C LEU A 463 19.78 24.34 24.12
N PRO A 464 19.51 23.05 24.36
CA PRO A 464 20.14 21.97 23.61
C PRO A 464 19.92 22.14 22.09
N ASP A 465 20.88 21.70 21.27
CA ASP A 465 20.83 21.84 19.80
C ASP A 465 19.62 21.15 19.15
N SER A 466 19.03 20.18 19.86
CA SER A 466 17.84 19.44 19.47
C SER A 466 16.51 20.16 19.80
N CYS A 467 16.52 21.35 20.42
CA CYS A 467 15.32 22.07 20.86
C CYS A 467 15.00 23.28 19.97
N LEU A 468 13.71 23.54 19.73
CA LEU A 468 13.27 24.68 18.92
C LEU A 468 12.16 25.47 19.60
N ILE A 469 12.35 26.78 19.81
CA ILE A 469 11.27 27.67 20.23
C ILE A 469 10.45 28.06 18.99
N THR A 470 9.19 27.65 18.95
CA THR A 470 8.34 27.85 17.76
C THR A 470 7.56 29.16 17.82
N SER A 471 7.00 29.49 18.99
CA SER A 471 6.14 30.66 19.14
C SER A 471 6.06 31.17 20.58
N GLN A 472 5.69 32.44 20.72
CA GLN A 472 5.42 33.13 21.98
C GLN A 472 3.96 33.57 21.96
N ILE A 473 3.23 33.26 23.04
CA ILE A 473 1.85 33.64 23.25
C ILE A 473 1.86 34.84 24.18
N HIS A 474 1.57 36.01 23.61
CA HIS A 474 1.44 37.27 24.34
C HIS A 474 -0.03 37.69 24.30
N HIS A 475 -0.68 37.80 25.46
CA HIS A 475 -2.12 38.11 25.58
C HIS A 475 -3.02 37.24 24.69
N GLY A 476 -2.78 35.93 24.64
CA GLY A 476 -3.58 34.97 23.87
C GLY A 476 -3.34 35.01 22.36
N LYS A 477 -2.38 35.81 21.86
CA LYS A 477 -2.01 35.85 20.43
C LYS A 477 -0.63 35.21 20.24
N SER A 478 -0.59 34.11 19.49
CA SER A 478 0.65 33.44 19.11
C SER A 478 1.40 34.25 18.06
N ARG A 479 2.71 34.46 18.29
CA ARG A 479 3.64 35.09 17.35
C ARG A 479 4.82 34.16 17.11
N ILE A 480 5.27 34.06 15.86
CA ILE A 480 6.49 33.32 15.52
C ILE A 480 7.68 34.04 16.15
N VAL A 481 8.51 33.27 16.83
CA VAL A 481 9.68 33.75 17.54
C VAL A 481 10.90 33.68 16.62
N LYS A 482 11.74 34.73 16.65
CA LYS A 482 13.05 34.78 16.01
C LYS A 482 14.12 34.98 17.08
N GLY A 483 15.39 34.76 16.76
CA GLY A 483 16.48 34.97 17.71
C GLY A 483 16.54 36.39 18.31
N ASN A 484 16.01 37.40 17.61
CA ASN A 484 15.92 38.78 18.08
C ASN A 484 14.55 39.14 18.70
N SER A 485 13.66 38.17 18.91
CA SER A 485 12.42 38.38 19.66
C SER A 485 12.74 38.52 21.15
N GLN A 486 12.16 39.54 21.77
CA GLN A 486 12.32 39.82 23.19
C GLN A 486 11.23 39.11 24.00
N LEU A 487 11.64 38.46 25.09
CA LEU A 487 10.76 37.79 26.03
C LEU A 487 10.11 38.80 26.98
N SER A 488 8.86 38.57 27.33
CA SER A 488 8.12 39.38 28.31
C SER A 488 7.56 38.49 29.39
N MET A 489 7.78 38.88 30.65
CA MET A 489 7.30 38.15 31.82
C MET A 489 5.79 37.88 31.72
N GLY A 490 5.38 36.64 31.99
CA GLY A 490 3.99 36.20 31.92
C GLY A 490 3.52 35.71 30.54
N ASP A 491 4.37 35.81 29.51
CA ASP A 491 4.11 35.15 28.22
C ASP A 491 4.41 33.65 28.28
N SER A 492 3.72 32.88 27.43
CA SER A 492 4.03 31.47 27.25
C SER A 492 4.88 31.25 25.99
N LEU A 493 5.94 30.46 26.10
CA LEU A 493 6.74 29.96 24.99
C LEU A 493 6.35 28.52 24.67
N LEU A 494 6.11 28.26 23.39
CA LEU A 494 5.98 26.90 22.86
C LEU A 494 7.37 26.43 22.40
N VAL A 495 7.86 25.38 23.06
CA VAL A 495 9.17 24.79 22.78
C VAL A 495 8.97 23.35 22.32
N ALA A 496 9.45 23.04 21.13
CA ALA A 496 9.56 21.68 20.64
C ALA A 496 10.84 21.06 21.21
N VAL A 497 10.68 19.98 21.98
CA VAL A 497 11.74 19.35 22.78
C VAL A 497 11.66 17.83 22.61
N PRO A 498 12.80 17.13 22.50
CA PRO A 498 12.82 15.67 22.62
C PRO A 498 12.20 15.21 23.94
N ILE A 499 11.41 14.13 23.94
CA ILE A 499 10.79 13.60 25.17
C ILE A 499 11.84 13.33 26.27
N SER A 500 13.03 12.85 25.88
CA SER A 500 14.19 12.59 26.75
C SER A 500 14.71 13.85 27.48
N GLN A 501 14.51 15.04 26.91
CA GLN A 501 15.10 16.30 27.38
C GLN A 501 14.11 17.26 28.05
N ILE A 502 12.83 16.88 28.19
CA ILE A 502 11.78 17.73 28.78
C ILE A 502 12.19 18.27 30.17
N HIS A 503 12.75 17.41 31.03
CA HIS A 503 13.18 17.80 32.38
C HIS A 503 14.32 18.81 32.37
N THR A 504 15.29 18.63 31.47
CA THR A 504 16.44 19.54 31.32
C THR A 504 15.97 20.90 30.83
N VAL A 505 15.08 20.93 29.83
CA VAL A 505 14.55 22.19 29.29
C VAL A 505 13.71 22.92 30.32
N ARG A 506 12.83 22.24 31.08
CA ARG A 506 12.04 22.90 32.13
C ARG A 506 12.91 23.58 33.19
N ARG A 507 14.00 22.95 33.63
CA ARG A 507 14.94 23.56 34.60
C ARG A 507 15.56 24.87 34.10
N ILE A 508 15.94 24.92 32.82
CA ILE A 508 16.51 26.14 32.20
C ILE A 508 15.54 27.32 32.29
N PHE A 509 14.22 27.05 32.19
CA PHE A 509 13.19 28.07 32.31
C PHE A 509 12.70 28.30 33.74
N GLU A 510 12.93 27.38 34.66
CA GLU A 510 12.59 27.52 36.09
C GLU A 510 13.69 28.24 36.89
N GLY A 511 14.92 28.34 36.36
CA GLY A 511 16.01 29.15 36.92
C GLY A 511 17.01 28.39 37.80
N ASP A 512 17.07 27.06 37.68
CA ASP A 512 17.99 26.17 38.41
C ASP A 512 19.29 25.86 37.65
#